data_AF-A0A6B3G5L3-F1
#
_entry.id   AF-A0A6B3G5L3-F1
#
_cell.length_a   1.000
_cell.length_b   1.000
_cell.length_c   1.000
_cell.angle_alpha   90.00
_cell.angle_beta   90.00
_cell.angle_gamma   90.00
#
_symmetry.space_group_name_H-M   'P 1'
#
loop_
_entity.id
_entity.type
_entity.pdbx_description
1 polymer ?
#
loop_
_entity_poly.entity_id
_entity_poly.type
_entity_poly.pdbx_seq_one_letter_code
_entity_poly.pdbx_strand_id
1 'polypeptide(L)'
;MTTFETMKYGPLGDAIEAAMPTSEADPIGVWAASLSLYSAAISRRVRTEDRRPVVVWTVLAGRSAIGRKGYALGTATAILGRSIGGFIHS
;
A
#
# COMPACT_ATOMS: atom_id res chain seq x y z
N MET A 1 18.54 2.45 -10.90
CA MET A 1 17.75 2.01 -9.73
C MET A 1 16.63 3.01 -9.53
N THR A 2 15.37 2.58 -9.59
CA THR A 2 14.20 3.46 -9.38
C THR A 2 14.05 3.81 -7.90
N THR A 3 13.34 4.90 -7.55
CA THR A 3 13.05 5.25 -6.16
C THR A 3 12.35 4.11 -5.42
N PHE A 4 11.46 3.38 -6.11
CA PHE A 4 10.78 2.23 -5.55
C PHE A 4 11.73 1.06 -5.27
N GLU A 5 12.68 0.75 -6.16
CA GLU A 5 13.67 -0.32 -5.93
C GLU A 5 14.54 -0.10 -4.69
N THR A 6 14.83 1.16 -4.34
CA THR A 6 15.57 1.51 -3.12
C THR A 6 14.71 1.36 -1.85
N MET A 7 13.38 1.51 -1.98
CA MET A 7 12.45 1.56 -0.84
C MET A 7 11.71 0.25 -0.59
N LYS A 8 11.57 -0.60 -1.62
CA LYS A 8 10.86 -1.87 -1.50
C LYS A 8 11.52 -2.73 -0.43
N TYR A 9 10.70 -3.31 0.43
CA TYR A 9 11.19 -4.19 1.50
C TYR A 9 10.22 -5.32 1.76
N GLY A 10 10.77 -6.52 1.85
CA GLY A 10 10.06 -7.74 2.20
C GLY A 10 8.92 -8.13 1.23
N PRO A 11 8.05 -9.06 1.65
CA PRO A 11 7.04 -9.66 0.77
C PRO A 11 6.05 -8.67 0.16
N LEU A 12 5.79 -7.54 0.83
CA LEU A 12 4.90 -6.51 0.31
C LEU A 12 5.54 -5.74 -0.85
N GLY A 13 6.85 -5.46 -0.76
CA GLY A 13 7.61 -4.85 -1.85
C GLY A 13 7.63 -5.75 -3.08
N ASP A 14 7.90 -7.05 -2.88
CA ASP A 14 7.96 -8.04 -3.95
C ASP A 14 6.60 -8.24 -4.64
N ALA A 15 5.50 -8.27 -3.87
CA ALA A 15 4.15 -8.39 -4.41
C ALA A 15 3.75 -7.18 -5.28
N ILE A 16 4.19 -5.98 -4.88
CA ILE A 16 3.92 -4.76 -5.64
C ILE A 16 4.75 -4.74 -6.91
N GLU A 17 6.04 -5.07 -6.83
CA GLU A 17 6.90 -5.19 -8.01
C GLU A 17 6.32 -6.17 -9.05
N ALA A 18 5.81 -7.32 -8.60
CA ALA A 18 5.14 -8.28 -9.46
C ALA A 18 3.85 -7.76 -10.10
N ALA A 19 3.14 -6.82 -9.45
CA ALA A 19 1.91 -6.23 -9.96
C ALA A 19 2.14 -5.07 -10.95
N MET A 20 3.29 -4.38 -10.86
CA MET A 20 3.57 -3.18 -11.66
C MET A 20 3.56 -3.37 -13.18
N PRO A 21 4.00 -4.49 -13.78
CA PRO A 21 3.93 -4.68 -15.23
C PRO A 21 2.51 -4.57 -15.81
N THR A 22 1.49 -4.75 -14.98
CA THR A 22 0.08 -4.74 -15.37
C THR A 22 -0.69 -3.50 -14.92
N SER A 23 -0.05 -2.62 -14.15
CA SER A 23 -0.69 -1.43 -13.57
C SER A 23 -0.08 -0.15 -14.14
N GLU A 24 -0.96 0.80 -14.43
CA GLU A 24 -0.59 2.16 -14.80
C GLU A 24 -0.25 3.03 -13.57
N ALA A 25 -0.44 2.51 -12.35
CA ALA A 25 -0.24 3.24 -11.11
C ALA A 25 1.25 3.43 -10.79
N ASP A 26 1.56 4.54 -10.12
CA ASP A 26 2.90 4.79 -9.61
C ASP A 26 3.25 3.82 -8.45
N PRO A 27 4.37 3.08 -8.56
CA PRO A 27 4.72 2.03 -7.59
C PRO A 27 4.89 2.53 -6.16
N ILE A 28 5.43 3.74 -5.96
CA ILE A 28 5.58 4.31 -4.61
C ILE A 28 4.22 4.65 -4.01
N GLY A 29 3.28 5.14 -4.83
CA GLY A 29 1.88 5.31 -4.42
C GLY A 29 1.20 4.00 -4.03
N VAL A 30 1.39 2.93 -4.81
CA VAL A 30 0.82 1.61 -4.51
C VAL A 30 1.39 1.07 -3.20
N TRP A 31 2.69 1.23 -2.96
CA TRP A 31 3.34 0.82 -1.71
C TRP A 31 2.84 1.59 -0.50
N ALA A 32 2.76 2.92 -0.61
CA ALA A 32 2.21 3.78 0.43
C ALA A 32 0.76 3.41 0.78
N ALA A 33 -0.10 3.26 -0.23
CA ALA A 33 -1.50 2.86 -0.05
C ALA A 33 -1.63 1.45 0.57
N SER A 34 -0.77 0.51 0.15
CA SER A 34 -0.78 -0.86 0.68
C SER A 34 -0.40 -0.91 2.16
N LEU A 35 0.61 -0.14 2.59
CA LEU A 35 0.97 0.00 4.00
C LEU A 35 -0.20 0.56 4.82
N SER A 36 -0.90 1.57 4.30
CA SER A 36 -2.04 2.16 4.98
C SER A 36 -3.21 1.18 5.14
N LEU A 37 -3.59 0.48 4.06
CA LEU A 37 -4.66 -0.53 4.12
C LEU A 37 -4.31 -1.69 5.05
N TYR A 38 -3.11 -2.25 4.92
CA TYR A 38 -2.68 -3.39 5.71
C TYR A 38 -2.57 -3.05 7.20
N SER A 39 -1.95 -1.90 7.53
CA SER A 39 -1.83 -1.44 8.92
C SER A 39 -3.19 -1.23 9.57
N ALA A 40 -4.15 -0.64 8.85
CA ALA A 40 -5.52 -0.48 9.32
C ALA A 40 -6.20 -1.83 9.58
N ALA A 41 -6.05 -2.79 8.68
CA ALA A 41 -6.65 -4.12 8.81
C ALA A 41 -6.14 -4.88 10.04
N ILE A 42 -4.85 -4.77 10.37
CA ILE A 42 -4.24 -5.49 11.50
C ILE A 42 -4.32 -4.72 12.83
N SER A 43 -4.61 -3.41 12.81
CA SER A 43 -4.57 -2.52 13.98
C SER A 43 -5.41 -2.97 15.18
N ARG A 44 -6.44 -3.79 14.96
CA ARG A 44 -7.28 -4.35 16.03
C ARG A 44 -6.68 -5.59 16.69
N ARG A 45 -5.72 -6.25 16.05
CA ARG A 45 -5.10 -7.52 16.49
C ARG A 45 -3.64 -7.36 16.87
N VAL A 46 -2.91 -6.51 16.17
CA VAL A 46 -1.49 -6.22 16.41
C VAL A 46 -1.40 -4.88 17.13
N ARG A 47 -0.68 -4.85 18.25
CA ARG A 47 -0.45 -3.67 19.08
C ARG A 47 1.02 -3.57 19.45
N THR A 48 1.48 -2.36 19.69
CA THR A 48 2.77 -2.11 20.36
C THR A 48 2.71 -2.59 21.82
N GLU A 49 3.86 -2.64 22.48
CA GLU A 49 3.97 -3.03 23.90
C GLU A 49 3.05 -2.20 24.80
N ASP A 50 2.92 -0.89 24.53
CA ASP A 50 2.04 0.03 25.24
C ASP A 50 0.58 0.04 24.73
N ARG A 51 0.18 -1.03 24.01
CA ARG A 51 -1.18 -1.28 23.49
C ARG A 51 -1.68 -0.30 22.44
N ARG A 52 -0.82 0.53 21.86
CA ARG A 52 -1.20 1.42 20.75
C ARG A 52 -1.40 0.64 19.46
N PRO A 53 -2.34 1.05 18.60
CA PRO A 53 -2.55 0.42 17.31
C PRO A 53 -1.38 0.75 16.36
N VAL A 54 -0.96 -0.24 15.58
CA VAL A 54 0.09 -0.08 14.56
C VAL A 54 -0.51 0.45 13.26
N VAL A 55 -0.77 1.77 13.19
CA VAL A 55 -1.39 2.40 12.01
C VAL A 55 -0.37 3.26 11.26
N VAL A 56 -0.33 3.13 9.94
CA VAL A 56 0.50 3.93 9.04
C VAL A 56 -0.40 4.71 8.10
N TRP A 57 -0.50 6.03 8.25
CA TRP A 57 -1.27 6.88 7.32
C TRP A 57 -0.35 7.60 6.37
N THR A 58 -0.49 7.31 5.08
CA THR A 58 0.36 7.88 4.04
C THR A 58 -0.38 8.90 3.20
N VAL A 59 0.37 9.89 2.71
CA VAL A 59 -0.14 10.89 1.76
C VAL A 59 0.86 10.96 0.61
N LEU A 60 0.36 10.77 -0.61
CA LEU A 60 1.13 10.97 -1.82
C LEU A 60 0.80 12.34 -2.42
N ALA A 61 1.72 13.29 -2.26
CA ALA A 61 1.59 14.64 -2.79
C ALA A 61 2.45 14.84 -4.04
N GLY A 62 1.91 15.52 -5.04
CA GLY A 62 2.62 15.89 -6.25
C GLY A 62 1.70 16.54 -7.28
N ARG A 63 2.28 17.16 -8.31
CA ARG A 63 1.52 17.85 -9.37
C ARG A 63 0.40 16.97 -9.96
N SER A 64 -0.78 17.55 -10.17
CA SER A 64 -1.92 16.87 -10.80
C SER A 64 -1.54 16.22 -12.14
N ALA A 65 -2.20 15.13 -12.51
CA ALA A 65 -1.95 14.31 -13.71
C ALA A 65 -0.57 13.63 -13.81
N ILE A 66 0.43 14.01 -12.98
CA ILE A 66 1.73 13.33 -12.94
C ILE A 66 1.68 12.14 -11.99
N GLY A 67 2.21 10.99 -12.44
CA GLY A 67 2.37 9.78 -11.63
C GLY A 67 1.06 9.04 -11.30
N ARG A 68 -0.04 9.31 -12.03
CA ARG A 68 -1.31 8.53 -11.96
C ARG A 68 -1.76 8.17 -10.53
N LYS A 69 -1.58 9.11 -9.59
CA LYS A 69 -1.80 8.94 -8.14
C LYS A 69 -3.18 8.38 -7.78
N GLY A 70 -4.21 8.71 -8.57
CA GLY A 70 -5.57 8.22 -8.37
C GLY A 70 -5.73 6.70 -8.51
N TYR A 71 -4.81 6.02 -9.20
CA TYR A 71 -4.86 4.57 -9.41
C TYR A 71 -4.17 3.76 -8.30
N ALA A 72 -3.41 4.42 -7.42
CA ALA A 72 -2.63 3.76 -6.38
C ALA A 72 -3.51 2.97 -5.39
N LEU A 73 -4.58 3.60 -4.89
CA LEU A 73 -5.51 2.98 -3.95
C LEU A 73 -6.25 1.79 -4.57
N GLY A 74 -6.70 1.92 -5.82
CA GLY A 74 -7.38 0.84 -6.55
C GLY A 74 -6.45 -0.36 -6.75
N THR A 75 -5.20 -0.11 -7.15
CA THR A 75 -4.19 -1.17 -7.31
C THR A 75 -3.86 -1.84 -5.98
N ALA A 76 -3.64 -1.06 -4.91
CA ALA A 76 -3.39 -1.60 -3.58
C ALA A 76 -4.56 -2.46 -3.06
N THR A 77 -5.79 -2.02 -3.31
CA THR A 77 -7.00 -2.78 -2.99
C THR A 77 -7.05 -4.11 -3.74
N ALA A 78 -6.72 -4.13 -5.04
CA ALA A 78 -6.69 -5.35 -5.83
C ALA A 78 -5.62 -6.35 -5.34
N ILE A 79 -4.42 -5.86 -5.01
CA ILE A 79 -3.32 -6.69 -4.48
C ILE A 79 -3.71 -7.31 -3.14
N LEU A 80 -4.29 -6.51 -2.25
CA LEU A 80 -4.60 -6.91 -0.87
C LEU A 80 -5.97 -7.60 -0.73
N GLY A 81 -6.83 -7.55 -1.74
CA GLY A 81 -8.21 -8.02 -1.67
C GLY A 81 -8.36 -9.49 -1.27
N ARG A 82 -7.42 -10.36 -1.69
CA ARG A 82 -7.43 -11.77 -1.27
C ARG A 82 -7.13 -11.95 0.23
N SER A 83 -6.30 -11.09 0.82
CA SER A 83 -5.84 -11.24 2.20
C SER A 83 -6.71 -10.48 3.19
N ILE A 84 -7.17 -9.28 2.82
CA ILE A 84 -7.91 -8.36 3.72
C ILE A 84 -9.17 -7.78 3.06
N GLY A 85 -9.70 -8.39 1.98
CA GLY A 85 -10.89 -7.89 1.28
C GLY A 85 -12.11 -7.74 2.19
N GLY A 86 -12.28 -8.64 3.16
CA GLY A 86 -13.34 -8.53 4.17
C GLY A 86 -13.20 -7.33 5.11
N PHE A 87 -12.02 -6.71 5.21
CA PHE A 87 -11.84 -5.43 5.91
C PHE A 87 -12.02 -4.23 4.98
N ILE A 88 -11.64 -4.35 3.70
CA ILE A 88 -11.74 -3.25 2.73
C ILE A 88 -13.20 -2.99 2.32
N HIS A 89 -14.00 -4.05 2.20
CA HIS A 89 -15.37 -3.99 1.65
C HIS A 89 -16.47 -4.15 2.71
N SER A 90 -16.12 -4.18 4.01
CA SER A 90 -17.07 -4.24 5.13
C SER A 90 -17.68 -2.90 5.47
#